data_AF-A0A2G2A4Q9-F1
#
_entry.id   AF-A0A2G2A4Q9-F1
#
_cell.length_a   1.000
_cell.length_b   1.000
_cell.length_c   1.000
_cell.angle_alpha   90.00
_cell.angle_beta   90.00
_cell.angle_gamma   90.00
#
_symmetry.space_group_name_H-M   'P 1'
#
loop_
_entity.id
_entity.type
_entity.pdbx_description
1 polymer ?
#
loop_
_entity_poly.entity_id
_entity_poly.type
_entity_poly.pdbx_seq_one_letter_code
_entity_poly.pdbx_strand_id
1 'polypeptide(L)'
;MLKLLLPLALIAGPAVAQDNTAESTGDGEELAFIMDLFAELQPRSVTENRELCGYIGYNRLGELRATRVMEGDEATCLLPSWPIKLTVIASFHTHSTFSRDYDSEVPSVIDIETDESSGIDGYVATPGGRLWYVDTDTMTVSQICGIGCLPQDPAFLAAADGAVRASYTYRGLQKRAAMR
;
A
#
# COMPACT_ATOMS: atom_id res chain seq x y z
N MET A 1 45.87 -38.95 -13.32
CA MET A 1 44.51 -39.08 -12.73
C MET A 1 43.95 -37.68 -12.55
N LEU A 2 43.23 -37.15 -13.55
CA LEU A 2 42.67 -35.80 -13.51
C LEU A 2 41.20 -35.91 -13.10
N LYS A 3 40.87 -35.48 -11.87
CA LYS A 3 39.48 -35.43 -11.37
C LYS A 3 38.78 -34.24 -12.03
N LEU A 4 37.86 -34.53 -12.96
CA LEU A 4 36.94 -33.54 -13.50
C LEU A 4 35.89 -33.21 -12.43
N LEU A 5 35.94 -31.99 -11.88
CA LEU A 5 34.88 -31.44 -11.04
C LEU A 5 33.82 -30.83 -11.98
N LEU A 6 32.64 -31.45 -12.02
CA LEU A 6 31.47 -30.90 -12.72
C LEU A 6 30.87 -29.76 -11.89
N PRO A 7 30.59 -28.57 -12.46
CA PRO A 7 29.87 -27.54 -11.73
C PRO A 7 28.40 -27.93 -11.62
N LEU A 8 27.89 -27.94 -10.39
CA LEU A 8 26.47 -28.09 -10.09
C LEU A 8 25.77 -26.80 -10.52
N ALA A 9 25.11 -26.82 -11.68
CA ALA A 9 24.26 -25.71 -12.12
C ALA A 9 23.04 -25.63 -11.19
N LEU A 10 22.99 -24.60 -10.36
CA LEU A 10 21.79 -24.25 -9.60
C LEU A 10 20.75 -23.74 -10.61
N ILE A 11 19.74 -24.56 -10.90
CA ILE A 11 18.61 -24.15 -11.74
C ILE A 11 17.73 -23.28 -10.84
N ALA A 12 17.77 -21.96 -11.04
CA ALA A 12 16.77 -21.07 -10.48
C ALA A 12 15.42 -21.42 -11.10
N GLY A 13 14.48 -21.90 -10.29
CA GLY A 13 13.09 -22.11 -10.72
C GLY A 13 12.41 -20.79 -11.06
N PRO A 14 11.40 -20.77 -11.95
CA PRO A 14 10.62 -19.58 -12.21
C PRO A 14 9.92 -19.12 -10.91
N ALA A 15 9.92 -17.82 -10.67
CA ALA A 15 9.08 -17.21 -9.63
C ALA A 15 7.62 -17.58 -9.91
N VAL A 16 6.96 -18.20 -8.93
CA VAL A 16 5.54 -18.52 -9.02
C VAL A 16 4.80 -17.19 -8.86
N ALA A 17 4.25 -16.65 -9.94
CA ALA A 17 3.26 -15.58 -9.84
C ALA A 17 2.13 -16.07 -8.94
N GLN A 18 1.68 -15.24 -7.99
CA GLN A 18 0.60 -15.61 -7.10
C GLN A 18 -0.68 -15.80 -7.93
N ASP A 19 -1.12 -17.06 -8.10
CA ASP A 19 -2.16 -17.52 -9.03
C ASP A 19 -3.59 -16.97 -8.77
N ASN A 20 -3.74 -16.02 -7.84
CA ASN A 20 -5.03 -15.49 -7.39
C ASN A 20 -5.02 -13.96 -7.21
N THR A 21 -4.40 -13.23 -8.14
CA THR A 21 -4.56 -11.77 -8.24
C THR A 21 -5.53 -11.37 -9.34
N ALA A 22 -6.08 -10.15 -9.26
CA ALA A 22 -6.78 -9.47 -10.34
C ALA A 22 -6.51 -7.96 -10.25
N GLU A 23 -6.76 -7.25 -11.34
CA GLU A 23 -6.52 -5.80 -11.41
C GLU A 23 -7.47 -5.01 -10.49
N SER A 24 -6.93 -4.02 -9.79
CA SER A 24 -7.72 -3.03 -9.05
C SER A 24 -8.23 -1.96 -10.02
N THR A 25 -9.46 -1.45 -9.83
CA THR A 25 -9.98 -0.40 -10.72
C THR A 25 -9.86 1.01 -10.14
N GLY A 26 -9.60 1.15 -8.84
CA GLY A 26 -9.58 2.47 -8.19
C GLY A 26 -10.93 3.19 -8.18
N ASP A 27 -12.03 2.54 -8.57
CA ASP A 27 -13.32 3.18 -8.84
C ASP A 27 -14.55 2.34 -8.40
N GLY A 28 -15.75 2.87 -8.65
CA GLY A 28 -17.00 2.12 -8.48
C GLY A 28 -17.23 1.54 -7.08
N GLU A 29 -17.60 0.26 -7.03
CA GLU A 29 -17.84 -0.48 -5.77
C GLU A 29 -16.54 -0.64 -4.96
N GLU A 30 -15.40 -0.79 -5.63
CA GLU A 30 -14.11 -0.93 -4.97
C GLU A 30 -13.72 0.35 -4.24
N LEU A 31 -13.88 1.49 -4.91
CA LEU A 31 -13.64 2.80 -4.29
C LEU A 31 -14.58 3.05 -3.11
N ALA A 32 -15.86 2.69 -3.24
CA ALA A 32 -16.80 2.83 -2.12
C ALA A 32 -16.36 1.96 -0.92
N PHE A 33 -15.94 0.73 -1.19
CA PHE A 33 -15.46 -0.19 -0.16
C PHE A 33 -14.19 0.30 0.53
N ILE A 34 -13.19 0.77 -0.21
CA ILE A 34 -11.93 1.25 0.38
C ILE A 34 -12.14 2.55 1.17
N MET A 35 -13.04 3.42 0.70
CA MET A 35 -13.43 4.63 1.43
C MET A 35 -14.09 4.29 2.76
N ASP A 36 -15.05 3.35 2.79
CA ASP A 36 -15.70 2.90 4.02
C ASP A 36 -14.70 2.21 4.96
N LEU A 37 -13.81 1.38 4.41
CA LEU A 37 -12.76 0.71 5.18
C LEU A 37 -11.86 1.75 5.86
N PHE A 38 -11.33 2.73 5.12
CA PHE A 38 -10.46 3.74 5.73
C PHE A 38 -11.18 4.72 6.63
N ALA A 39 -12.47 5.00 6.39
CA ALA A 39 -13.27 5.79 7.33
C ALA A 39 -13.37 5.11 8.72
N GLU A 40 -13.38 3.77 8.77
CA GLU A 40 -13.30 3.00 10.01
C GLU A 40 -11.88 2.96 10.59
N LEU A 41 -10.86 2.75 9.75
CA LEU A 41 -9.49 2.51 10.21
C LEU A 41 -8.72 3.76 10.62
N GLN A 42 -8.89 4.88 9.91
CA GLN A 42 -8.14 6.14 10.17
C GLN A 42 -8.24 6.59 11.64
N PRO A 43 -9.43 6.71 12.26
CA PRO A 43 -9.52 7.15 13.65
C PRO A 43 -8.76 6.25 14.62
N ARG A 44 -8.77 4.92 14.39
CA ARG A 44 -8.05 3.95 15.21
C ARG A 44 -6.55 4.06 15.00
N SER A 45 -6.11 4.12 13.74
CA SER A 45 -4.71 4.29 13.35
C SER A 45 -4.07 5.51 13.99
N VAL A 46 -4.76 6.66 13.95
CA VAL A 46 -4.34 7.91 14.59
C VAL A 46 -4.35 7.78 16.12
N THR A 47 -5.43 7.27 16.72
CA THR A 47 -5.54 7.19 18.19
C THR A 47 -4.47 6.29 18.80
N GLU A 48 -4.12 5.21 18.11
CA GLU A 48 -3.18 4.20 18.60
C GLU A 48 -1.74 4.47 18.13
N ASN A 49 -1.53 5.47 17.27
CA ASN A 49 -0.27 5.75 16.59
C ASN A 49 0.32 4.51 15.90
N ARG A 50 -0.48 3.86 15.06
CA ARG A 50 -0.11 2.64 14.34
C ARG A 50 -0.63 2.64 12.92
N GLU A 51 0.18 2.16 12.00
CA GLU A 51 -0.28 1.75 10.69
C GLU A 51 -1.17 0.51 10.80
N LEU A 52 -2.25 0.49 10.03
CA LEU A 52 -3.20 -0.61 9.95
C LEU A 52 -3.26 -1.10 8.52
N CYS A 53 -2.98 -2.38 8.28
CA CYS A 53 -2.83 -2.90 6.92
C CYS A 53 -3.52 -4.24 6.66
N GLY A 54 -3.63 -4.59 5.38
CA GLY A 54 -4.16 -5.86 4.92
C GLY A 54 -4.27 -5.92 3.40
N TYR A 55 -5.08 -6.85 2.90
CA TYR A 55 -5.44 -6.94 1.49
C TYR A 55 -6.95 -6.79 1.32
N ILE A 56 -7.35 -6.28 0.15
CA ILE A 56 -8.71 -6.38 -0.35
C ILE A 56 -8.77 -7.32 -1.57
N GLY A 57 -9.94 -7.90 -1.80
CA GLY A 57 -10.16 -8.76 -2.95
C GLY A 57 -11.53 -9.42 -2.94
N TYR A 58 -11.81 -10.17 -4.00
CA TYR A 58 -13.09 -10.84 -4.17
C TYR A 58 -13.05 -12.25 -3.60
N ASN A 59 -14.06 -12.61 -2.81
CA ASN A 59 -14.23 -13.99 -2.39
C ASN A 59 -14.86 -14.85 -3.51
N ARG A 60 -15.06 -16.15 -3.26
CA ARG A 60 -15.66 -17.08 -4.24
C ARG A 60 -17.12 -16.76 -4.64
N LEU A 61 -17.80 -15.89 -3.89
CA LEU A 61 -19.15 -15.43 -4.21
C LEU A 61 -19.12 -14.14 -5.05
N GLY A 62 -17.94 -13.60 -5.36
CA GLY A 62 -17.78 -12.32 -6.04
C GLY A 62 -17.97 -11.12 -5.13
N GLU A 63 -17.95 -11.31 -3.81
CA GLU A 63 -18.12 -10.20 -2.85
C GLU A 63 -16.77 -9.62 -2.49
N LEU A 64 -16.66 -8.28 -2.47
CA LEU A 64 -15.48 -7.59 -2.01
C LEU A 64 -15.31 -7.75 -0.49
N ARG A 65 -14.09 -8.12 -0.07
CA ARG A 65 -13.72 -8.41 1.31
C ARG A 65 -12.31 -7.91 1.59
N ALA A 66 -12.10 -7.45 2.82
CA ALA A 66 -10.78 -7.23 3.37
C ALA A 66 -10.31 -8.47 4.15
N THR A 67 -9.00 -8.66 4.25
CA THR A 67 -8.42 -9.57 5.24
C THR A 67 -8.66 -9.06 6.66
N ARG A 68 -8.30 -9.88 7.65
CA ARG A 68 -8.12 -9.34 9.01
C ARG A 68 -7.11 -8.20 8.96
N VAL A 69 -7.43 -7.08 9.60
CA VAL A 69 -6.53 -5.94 9.74
C VAL A 69 -5.36 -6.33 10.65
N MET A 70 -4.16 -6.09 10.16
CA MET A 70 -2.92 -6.22 10.91
C MET A 70 -2.60 -4.88 11.58
N GLU A 71 -2.00 -4.96 12.77
CA GLU A 71 -1.54 -3.81 13.53
C GLU A 71 -0.03 -3.71 13.39
N GLY A 72 0.43 -2.60 12.80
CA GLY A 72 1.84 -2.25 12.67
C GLY A 72 2.36 -1.43 13.84
N ASP A 73 3.45 -0.72 13.60
CA ASP A 73 3.96 0.37 14.42
C ASP A 73 3.70 1.73 13.75
N GLU A 74 4.39 2.78 14.17
CA GLU A 74 4.16 4.14 13.67
C GLU A 74 4.41 4.29 12.16
N ALA A 75 5.35 3.54 11.59
CA ALA A 75 5.81 3.74 10.21
C ALA A 75 6.05 2.42 9.45
N THR A 76 5.50 1.32 9.95
CA THR A 76 5.58 0.01 9.31
C THR A 76 4.38 -0.85 9.68
N CYS A 77 3.76 -1.47 8.68
CA CYS A 77 2.83 -2.56 8.88
C CYS A 77 3.21 -3.77 8.03
N LEU A 78 3.44 -4.91 8.69
CA LEU A 78 3.71 -6.16 8.00
C LEU A 78 2.38 -6.73 7.49
N LEU A 79 2.24 -6.78 6.16
CA LEU A 79 1.09 -7.39 5.50
C LEU A 79 0.88 -8.83 6.01
N PRO A 80 -0.37 -9.28 6.14
CA PRO A 80 -0.66 -10.64 6.59
C PRO A 80 -0.14 -11.67 5.58
N SER A 81 -0.11 -12.94 5.97
CA SER A 81 0.14 -14.02 5.00
C SER A 81 -0.89 -13.97 3.86
N TRP A 82 -0.42 -14.28 2.65
CA TRP A 82 -1.23 -14.19 1.44
C TRP A 82 -2.59 -14.93 1.56
N PRO A 83 -3.73 -14.26 1.30
CA PRO A 83 -5.04 -14.82 1.60
C PRO A 83 -5.56 -15.75 0.49
N ILE A 84 -5.38 -17.05 0.66
CA ILE A 84 -5.80 -18.09 -0.33
C ILE A 84 -7.32 -18.17 -0.62
N LYS A 85 -8.15 -17.41 0.10
CA LYS A 85 -9.62 -17.39 -0.07
C LYS A 85 -10.13 -16.18 -0.83
N LEU A 86 -9.24 -15.25 -1.18
CA LEU A 86 -9.54 -14.06 -1.96
C LEU A 86 -8.80 -14.15 -3.29
N THR A 87 -9.43 -13.63 -4.34
CA THR A 87 -8.70 -13.10 -5.48
C THR A 87 -8.27 -11.68 -5.08
N VAL A 88 -7.00 -11.50 -4.74
CA VAL A 88 -6.46 -10.24 -4.22
C VAL A 88 -6.40 -9.22 -5.34
N ILE A 89 -6.81 -7.98 -5.06
CA ILE A 89 -6.73 -6.89 -6.05
C ILE A 89 -5.79 -5.77 -5.61
N ALA A 90 -5.71 -5.53 -4.29
CA ALA A 90 -4.80 -4.51 -3.76
C ALA A 90 -4.41 -4.81 -2.32
N SER A 91 -3.24 -4.30 -1.92
CA SER A 91 -2.92 -4.05 -0.52
C SER A 91 -3.65 -2.80 -0.03
N PHE A 92 -3.73 -2.63 1.28
CA PHE A 92 -4.11 -1.35 1.88
C PHE A 92 -3.31 -1.10 3.15
N HIS A 93 -2.99 0.17 3.43
CA HIS A 93 -2.54 0.59 4.75
C HIS A 93 -2.89 2.04 5.08
N THR A 94 -2.91 2.36 6.36
CA THR A 94 -2.90 3.75 6.86
C THR A 94 -1.48 4.17 7.20
N HIS A 95 -1.14 5.43 6.95
CA HIS A 95 -0.03 6.09 7.65
C HIS A 95 -0.57 6.63 8.98
N SER A 96 0.10 6.31 10.09
CA SER A 96 -0.38 6.46 11.48
C SER A 96 -0.82 7.87 11.91
N THR A 97 -0.18 8.47 12.92
CA THR A 97 -0.40 9.89 13.24
C THR A 97 0.42 10.77 12.31
N PHE A 98 0.03 12.04 12.23
CA PHE A 98 0.87 13.06 11.65
C PHE A 98 2.17 13.18 12.46
N SER A 99 3.29 12.97 11.78
CA SER A 99 4.63 13.11 12.36
C SER A 99 5.48 14.03 11.49
N ARG A 100 6.31 14.85 12.13
CA ARG A 100 7.27 15.72 11.42
C ARG A 100 8.54 14.97 11.01
N ASP A 101 8.74 13.79 11.58
CA ASP A 101 9.93 12.98 11.36
C ASP A 101 9.78 12.09 10.12
N TYR A 102 8.55 11.94 9.62
CA TYR A 102 8.21 11.14 8.43
C TYR A 102 7.56 12.00 7.35
N ASP A 103 7.62 11.52 6.11
CA ASP A 103 6.86 12.09 4.99
C ASP A 103 5.46 11.46 4.92
N SER A 104 4.69 11.63 6.01
CA SER A 104 3.46 10.87 6.27
C SER A 104 2.34 11.12 5.25
N GLU A 105 2.44 12.15 4.41
CA GLU A 105 1.42 12.51 3.42
C GLU A 105 1.62 11.89 2.02
N VAL A 106 2.67 11.11 1.80
CA VAL A 106 3.00 10.51 0.49
C VAL A 106 3.41 9.04 0.66
N PRO A 107 2.85 8.11 -0.14
CA PRO A 107 3.30 6.71 -0.17
C PRO A 107 4.82 6.61 -0.37
N SER A 108 5.44 5.67 0.31
CA SER A 108 6.88 5.44 0.27
C SER A 108 7.31 4.76 -1.04
N VAL A 109 8.63 4.75 -1.29
CA VAL A 109 9.19 3.96 -2.41
C VAL A 109 9.00 2.46 -2.16
N ILE A 110 9.02 2.04 -0.89
CA ILE A 110 8.87 0.63 -0.51
C ILE A 110 7.45 0.15 -0.75
N ASP A 111 6.44 1.02 -0.60
CA ASP A 111 5.03 0.67 -0.79
C ASP A 111 4.82 0.15 -2.22
N ILE A 112 5.19 0.97 -3.22
CA ILE A 112 5.04 0.62 -4.64
C ILE A 112 5.94 -0.54 -5.07
N GLU A 113 7.14 -0.69 -4.49
CA GLU A 113 8.00 -1.85 -4.77
C GLU A 113 7.44 -3.16 -4.21
N THR A 114 6.81 -3.09 -3.03
CA THR A 114 6.24 -4.28 -2.39
C THR A 114 4.98 -4.74 -3.11
N ASP A 115 4.11 -3.79 -3.49
CA ASP A 115 2.91 -4.06 -4.28
C ASP A 115 3.28 -4.63 -5.66
N GLU A 116 4.24 -4.01 -6.37
CA GLU A 116 4.71 -4.50 -7.68
C GLU A 116 5.31 -5.90 -7.58
N SER A 117 6.13 -6.16 -6.56
CA SER A 117 6.72 -7.49 -6.35
C SER A 117 5.68 -8.57 -6.05
N SER A 118 4.51 -8.16 -5.56
CA SER A 118 3.37 -9.04 -5.28
C SER A 118 2.38 -9.11 -6.46
N GLY A 119 2.58 -8.31 -7.51
CA GLY A 119 1.72 -8.26 -8.69
C GLY A 119 0.30 -7.78 -8.37
N ILE A 120 0.18 -6.79 -7.50
CA ILE A 120 -1.07 -6.16 -7.08
C ILE A 120 -0.89 -4.64 -6.98
N ASP A 121 -1.99 -3.91 -6.92
CA ASP A 121 -1.97 -2.48 -6.60
C ASP A 121 -2.04 -2.23 -5.08
N GLY A 122 -2.16 -0.97 -4.70
CA GLY A 122 -2.23 -0.58 -3.29
C GLY A 122 -3.07 0.66 -3.04
N TYR A 123 -3.59 0.77 -1.81
CA TYR A 123 -4.25 1.98 -1.33
C TYR A 123 -3.63 2.48 -0.03
N VAL A 124 -3.44 3.79 0.07
CA VAL A 124 -2.84 4.42 1.26
C VAL A 124 -3.70 5.57 1.76
N ALA A 125 -4.13 5.49 3.02
CA ALA A 125 -4.76 6.60 3.73
C ALA A 125 -3.71 7.35 4.57
N THR A 126 -3.78 8.68 4.58
CA THR A 126 -2.78 9.54 5.22
C THR A 126 -3.38 10.39 6.35
N PRO A 127 -2.59 10.91 7.31
CA PRO A 127 -3.09 11.71 8.43
C PRO A 127 -3.89 12.95 8.01
N GLY A 128 -3.54 13.57 6.89
CA GLY A 128 -4.25 14.67 6.26
C GLY A 128 -5.59 14.26 5.62
N GLY A 129 -5.95 12.98 5.68
CA GLY A 129 -7.18 12.43 5.14
C GLY A 129 -7.16 12.28 3.62
N ARG A 130 -5.98 12.19 2.98
CA ARG A 130 -5.90 11.85 1.55
C ARG A 130 -6.06 10.36 1.37
N LEU A 131 -6.62 9.97 0.23
CA LEU A 131 -6.60 8.61 -0.28
C LEU A 131 -5.70 8.56 -1.51
N TRP A 132 -4.69 7.70 -1.45
CA TRP A 132 -3.79 7.40 -2.54
C TRP A 132 -4.10 6.03 -3.14
N TYR A 133 -3.85 5.92 -4.43
CA TYR A 133 -3.83 4.68 -5.19
C TYR A 133 -2.42 4.48 -5.77
N VAL A 134 -1.91 3.26 -5.61
CA VAL A 134 -0.63 2.78 -6.10
C VAL A 134 -0.92 1.87 -7.29
N ASP A 135 -0.65 2.38 -8.48
CA ASP A 135 -0.83 1.67 -9.76
C ASP A 135 0.52 1.08 -10.15
N THR A 136 0.62 -0.25 -10.08
CA THR A 136 1.87 -0.98 -10.32
C THR A 136 2.11 -1.29 -11.79
N ASP A 137 1.05 -1.29 -12.61
CA ASP A 137 1.12 -1.40 -14.07
C ASP A 137 1.88 -0.22 -14.69
N THR A 138 1.62 0.99 -14.21
CA THR A 138 2.24 2.23 -14.69
C THR A 138 3.38 2.72 -13.80
N MET A 139 3.57 2.08 -12.64
CA MET A 139 4.50 2.50 -11.60
C MET A 139 4.29 3.95 -11.17
N THR A 140 3.03 4.29 -10.87
CA THR A 140 2.61 5.62 -10.42
C THR A 140 1.81 5.56 -9.13
N VAL A 141 1.95 6.59 -8.29
CA VAL A 141 1.06 6.81 -7.15
C VAL A 141 0.29 8.10 -7.38
N SER A 142 -1.02 8.04 -7.21
CA SER A 142 -1.92 9.16 -7.47
C SER A 142 -2.96 9.30 -6.37
N GLN A 143 -3.33 10.54 -6.06
CA GLN A 143 -4.42 10.79 -5.14
C GLN A 143 -5.73 10.52 -5.85
N ILE A 144 -6.55 9.65 -5.28
CA ILE A 144 -7.98 9.57 -5.63
C ILE A 144 -8.67 10.84 -5.13
N CYS A 145 -8.35 11.25 -3.90
CA CYS A 145 -8.86 12.47 -3.30
C CYS A 145 -7.86 13.07 -2.28
N GLY A 146 -7.98 14.39 -2.09
CA GLY A 146 -7.03 15.17 -1.30
C GLY A 146 -7.39 15.31 0.19
N ILE A 147 -6.86 16.37 0.81
CA ILE A 147 -7.02 16.67 2.24
C ILE A 147 -8.49 16.65 2.65
N GLY A 148 -8.79 15.97 3.76
CA GLY A 148 -10.13 15.91 4.36
C GLY A 148 -11.11 15.00 3.63
N CYS A 149 -10.64 14.16 2.71
CA CYS A 149 -11.46 13.13 2.08
C CYS A 149 -11.83 12.00 3.07
N LEU A 150 -10.88 11.60 3.91
CA LEU A 150 -11.01 10.64 4.99
C LEU A 150 -10.87 11.34 6.36
N PRO A 151 -11.26 10.68 7.48
CA PRO A 151 -11.04 11.23 8.82
C PRO A 151 -9.58 11.62 9.05
N GLN A 152 -9.37 12.88 9.42
CA GLN A 152 -8.04 13.46 9.58
C GLN A 152 -7.53 13.30 11.01
N ASP A 153 -6.22 13.21 11.15
CA ASP A 153 -5.56 13.45 12.43
C ASP A 153 -5.83 14.90 12.87
N PRO A 154 -6.41 15.14 14.07
CA PRO A 154 -6.60 16.49 14.59
C PRO A 154 -5.31 17.32 14.72
N ALA A 155 -4.15 16.66 14.82
CA ALA A 155 -2.83 17.29 14.88
C ALA A 155 -2.21 17.58 13.50
N PHE A 156 -2.87 17.19 12.41
CA PHE A 156 -2.36 17.36 11.05
C PHE A 156 -2.04 18.82 10.70
N LEU A 157 -0.87 19.04 10.08
CA LEU A 157 -0.42 20.35 9.61
C LEU A 157 -0.09 20.29 8.11
N ALA A 158 -1.00 20.78 7.27
CA ALA A 158 -0.94 20.66 5.81
C ALA A 158 0.37 21.13 5.13
N ALA A 159 1.11 22.07 5.72
CA ALA A 159 2.35 22.60 5.15
C ALA A 159 3.62 21.93 5.66
N ALA A 160 3.51 20.97 6.61
CA ALA A 160 4.67 20.35 7.22
C ALA A 160 5.45 19.46 6.24
N ASP A 161 4.76 18.80 5.30
CA ASP A 161 5.36 17.92 4.30
C ASP A 161 5.74 18.59 2.97
N GLY A 162 5.85 19.92 3.01
CA GLY A 162 6.08 20.72 1.82
C GLY A 162 4.97 20.52 0.78
N ALA A 163 5.31 20.74 -0.50
CA ALA A 163 4.34 20.59 -1.57
C ALA A 163 4.08 19.10 -1.86
N VAL A 164 2.89 18.62 -1.50
CA VAL A 164 2.38 17.30 -1.88
C VAL A 164 1.65 17.40 -3.22
N ARG A 165 2.19 16.75 -4.25
CA ARG A 165 1.61 16.74 -5.62
C ARG A 165 0.44 15.74 -5.70
N ALA A 166 -0.43 15.92 -6.68
CA ALA A 166 -1.53 14.98 -6.94
C ALA A 166 -1.06 13.59 -7.41
N SER A 167 0.13 13.50 -8.00
CA SER A 167 0.74 12.23 -8.37
C SER A 167 2.27 12.27 -8.39
N TYR A 168 2.86 11.09 -8.27
CA TYR A 168 4.29 10.83 -8.43
C TYR A 168 4.49 9.59 -9.30
N THR A 169 5.48 9.65 -10.19
CA THR A 169 6.03 8.42 -10.78
C THR A 169 6.96 7.76 -9.78
N TYR A 170 7.29 6.49 -9.97
CA TYR A 170 8.30 5.79 -9.16
C TYR A 170 9.62 6.58 -9.02
N ARG A 171 10.16 7.11 -10.14
CA ARG A 171 11.33 8.01 -10.10
C ARG A 171 11.08 9.30 -9.32
N GLY A 172 9.85 9.82 -9.36
CA GLY A 172 9.42 10.97 -8.57
C GLY A 172 9.46 10.69 -7.07
N LEU A 173 8.99 9.51 -6.64
CA LEU A 173 9.07 9.04 -5.25
C LEU A 173 10.52 8.89 -4.81
N GLN A 174 11.37 8.24 -5.60
CA GLN A 174 12.80 8.09 -5.29
C GLN A 174 13.49 9.45 -5.07
N LYS A 175 13.19 10.44 -5.92
CA LYS A 175 13.73 11.80 -5.75
C LYS A 175 13.22 12.46 -4.49
N ARG A 176 11.94 12.27 -4.14
CA ARG A 176 11.34 12.83 -2.93
C ARG A 176 11.96 12.21 -1.68
N ALA A 177 12.07 10.89 -1.64
CA ALA A 177 12.71 10.15 -0.56
C ALA A 177 14.18 10.58 -0.35
N ALA A 178 14.92 10.89 -1.42
CA ALA A 178 16.30 11.38 -1.31
C ALA A 178 16.43 12.83 -0.78
N MET A 179 15.34 13.57 -0.65
CA MET A 179 15.32 14.96 -0.15
C MET A 179 14.79 15.08 1.28
N ARG A 180 14.30 13.99 1.87
CA ARG A 180 13.79 13.91 3.24
C ARG A 180 14.77 13.14 4.10
#